data_AF-A0A538C2Q2-F1
#
_entry.id   AF-A0A538C2Q2-F1
#
_cell.length_a   1.000
_cell.length_b   1.000
_cell.length_c   1.000
_cell.angle_alpha   90.00
_cell.angle_beta   90.00
_cell.angle_gamma   90.00
#
_symmetry.space_group_name_H-M   'P 1'
#
loop_
_entity.id
_entity.type
_entity.pdbx_description
1 polymer ?
#
loop_
_entity_poly.entity_id
_entity_poly.type
_entity_poly.pdbx_seq_one_letter_code
_entity_poly.pdbx_strand_id
1 'polypeptide(L)'
;MILERLDEPPAELQRHTGWTIKPQGACRGDVCVPIDRPFDMRELARKLRMALVHDEGHRLWALGPAYGAPTLASAELPDIILPDRHGQEFALHSLRGSKVLLVTWASWCGCRFDLSGWRKLREELHPRGLEIVSVALDTGGAQAAGPWIDRAKSTHPALIDEAHLLDDLLGIVNVPSGVWIDEQGTIVRPPEPAFPWRPRKPSAEVLAKLPALTLEQAREAQKIRIEPERYIAALRDWVEHGARSRYALSPAEVLARSPTRSETSSRAAACFALGQHLQRAGAPADAVRWFREAQQLAPENWTYKRQAWSLADPLQGPTDAYDSDWLSEFRKVGAENYYPALQM
;
A
#
# COMPACT_ATOMS: atom_id res chain seq x y z
N MET A 1 11.25 2.78 7.64
CA MET A 1 12.02 4.05 7.64
C MET A 1 13.51 3.74 7.66
N ILE A 2 14.34 4.42 6.84
CA ILE A 2 15.80 4.22 6.78
C ILE A 2 16.51 5.14 7.76
N LEU A 3 17.62 4.66 8.34
CA LEU A 3 18.42 5.35 9.32
C LEU A 3 19.91 5.18 9.00
N GLU A 4 20.68 6.27 9.10
CA GLU A 4 22.15 6.25 8.98
C GLU A 4 22.83 6.32 10.35
N ARG A 5 22.07 6.70 11.38
CA ARG A 5 22.53 6.92 12.75
C ARG A 5 21.48 6.42 13.73
N LEU A 6 21.94 6.06 14.93
CA LEU A 6 21.08 5.52 15.99
C LEU A 6 21.10 6.38 17.26
N ASP A 7 21.98 7.37 17.33
CA ASP A 7 22.21 8.24 18.48
C ASP A 7 21.40 9.54 18.45
N GLU A 8 20.58 9.75 17.41
CA GLU A 8 19.65 10.87 17.29
C GLU A 8 18.28 10.44 16.73
N PRO A 9 17.18 11.11 17.14
CA PRO A 9 15.87 10.88 16.54
C PRO A 9 15.84 11.33 15.09
N PRO A 10 15.39 10.49 14.13
CA PRO A 10 15.28 10.90 12.73
C PRO A 10 14.15 11.92 12.58
N ALA A 11 14.35 12.91 11.71
CA ALA A 11 13.36 13.96 11.46
C ALA A 11 12.00 13.40 11.01
N GLU A 12 12.02 12.27 10.32
CA GLU A 12 10.84 11.60 9.77
C GLU A 12 10.14 10.66 10.77
N LEU A 13 10.65 10.51 12.01
CA LEU A 13 10.11 9.56 13.00
C LEU A 13 8.60 9.73 13.20
N GLN A 14 8.16 10.97 13.40
CA GLN A 14 6.75 11.27 13.64
C GLN A 14 5.89 10.93 12.43
N ARG A 15 6.36 11.25 11.21
CA ARG A 15 5.62 10.99 9.97
C ARG A 15 5.45 9.49 9.72
N HIS A 16 6.50 8.69 9.96
CA HIS A 16 6.46 7.25 9.70
C HIS A 16 5.82 6.41 10.81
N THR A 17 5.84 6.90 12.06
CA THR A 17 5.47 6.06 13.22
C THR A 17 4.37 6.68 14.10
N GLY A 18 4.10 7.97 13.94
CA GLY A 18 3.27 8.78 14.83
C GLY A 18 3.95 9.14 16.16
N TRP A 19 5.16 8.66 16.43
CA TRP A 19 5.86 8.92 17.69
C TRP A 19 6.73 10.18 17.59
N THR A 20 6.62 11.05 18.58
CA THR A 20 7.43 12.26 18.74
C THR A 20 8.30 12.15 19.99
N ILE A 21 9.57 12.52 19.90
CA ILE A 21 10.45 12.56 21.07
C ILE A 21 10.20 13.86 21.86
N LYS A 22 9.77 13.72 23.11
CA LYS A 22 9.49 14.82 24.05
C LYS A 22 10.35 14.68 25.32
N PRO A 23 10.44 15.71 26.18
CA PRO A 23 11.24 15.63 27.41
C PRO A 23 10.96 14.40 28.28
N GLN A 24 9.68 14.02 28.39
CA GLN A 24 9.17 12.90 29.18
C GLN A 24 9.30 11.51 28.51
N GLY A 25 9.71 11.43 27.24
CA GLY A 25 9.79 10.16 26.50
C GLY A 25 9.38 10.25 25.04
N ALA A 26 9.25 9.10 24.38
CA ALA A 26 8.62 8.99 23.08
C ALA A 26 7.11 8.97 23.26
N CYS A 27 6.39 9.88 22.61
CA CYS A 27 4.95 10.06 22.80
C CYS A 27 4.16 9.95 21.50
N ARG A 28 2.95 9.36 21.58
CA ARG A 28 1.96 9.29 20.50
C ARG A 28 0.56 9.49 21.11
N GLY A 29 -0.09 10.61 20.79
CA GLY A 29 -1.30 11.04 21.49
C GLY A 29 -1.02 11.23 22.99
N ASP A 30 -1.87 10.63 23.83
CA ASP A 30 -1.76 10.68 25.30
C ASP A 30 -0.81 9.62 25.88
N VAL A 31 -0.26 8.73 25.03
CA VAL A 31 0.66 7.67 25.46
C VAL A 31 2.10 8.16 25.34
N CYS A 32 2.86 8.08 26.42
CA CYS A 32 4.31 8.34 26.43
C CYS A 32 5.07 7.14 27.02
N VAL A 33 6.08 6.66 26.30
CA VAL A 33 6.99 5.61 26.74
C VAL A 33 8.32 6.25 27.15
N PRO A 34 8.77 6.08 28.41
CA PRO A 34 10.04 6.63 28.86
C PRO A 34 11.23 6.09 28.04
N ILE A 35 12.13 6.97 27.63
CA ILE A 35 13.36 6.63 26.90
C ILE A 35 14.57 7.04 27.74
N ASP A 36 15.65 6.27 27.66
CA ASP A 36 16.85 6.60 28.39
C ASP A 36 17.62 7.72 27.65
N ARG A 37 18.59 8.34 28.33
CA ARG A 37 19.44 9.41 27.78
C ARG A 37 20.91 9.06 28.00
N PRO A 38 21.80 9.17 26.99
CA PRO A 38 21.57 9.71 25.64
C PRO A 38 20.63 8.82 24.79
N PHE A 39 20.06 9.39 23.73
CA PHE A 39 19.11 8.69 22.86
C PHE A 39 19.79 7.49 22.18
N ASP A 40 19.11 6.34 22.17
CA ASP A 40 19.48 5.18 21.36
C ASP A 40 18.24 4.59 20.68
N MET A 41 18.27 4.59 19.35
CA MET A 41 17.22 4.02 18.51
C MET A 41 17.02 2.52 18.76
N ARG A 42 18.04 1.77 19.16
CA ARG A 42 17.93 0.33 19.48
C ARG A 42 17.01 0.12 20.68
N GLU A 43 17.19 0.96 21.69
CA GLU A 43 16.39 0.92 22.90
C GLU A 43 14.97 1.39 22.62
N LEU A 44 14.80 2.47 21.85
CA LEU A 44 13.50 2.95 21.40
C LEU A 44 12.75 1.86 20.63
N ALA A 45 13.39 1.24 19.64
CA ALA A 45 12.82 0.19 18.82
C ALA A 45 12.37 -1.00 19.69
N ARG A 46 13.20 -1.42 20.66
CA ARG A 46 12.83 -2.47 21.61
C ARG A 46 11.63 -2.08 22.49
N LYS A 47 11.64 -0.86 23.06
CA LYS A 47 10.55 -0.36 23.94
C LYS A 47 9.23 -0.17 23.19
N LEU A 48 9.29 0.26 21.93
CA LEU A 48 8.13 0.47 21.07
C LEU A 48 7.74 -0.75 20.23
N ARG A 49 8.44 -1.89 20.40
CA ARG A 49 8.23 -3.13 19.65
C ARG A 49 8.26 -2.88 18.14
N MET A 50 9.34 -2.29 17.65
CA MET A 50 9.61 -2.06 16.24
C MET A 50 10.82 -2.89 15.84
N ALA A 51 10.72 -3.66 14.75
CA ALA A 51 11.88 -4.38 14.24
C ALA A 51 12.94 -3.38 13.76
N LEU A 52 14.21 -3.64 14.07
CA LEU A 52 15.34 -2.87 13.58
C LEU A 52 16.27 -3.81 12.82
N VAL A 53 16.36 -3.64 11.50
CA VAL A 53 17.19 -4.44 10.61
C VAL A 53 18.45 -3.64 10.25
N HIS A 54 19.61 -4.29 10.23
CA HIS A 54 20.89 -3.65 9.90
C HIS A 54 21.42 -4.18 8.57
N ASP A 55 21.74 -3.27 7.67
CA ASP A 55 22.56 -3.52 6.50
C ASP A 55 24.01 -3.12 6.81
N GLU A 56 24.84 -4.12 7.10
CA GLU A 56 26.26 -3.92 7.39
C GLU A 56 27.06 -3.42 6.18
N GLY A 57 26.70 -3.84 4.98
CA GLY A 57 27.43 -3.49 3.75
C GLY A 57 27.28 -2.01 3.40
N HIS A 58 26.09 -1.45 3.63
CA HIS A 58 25.79 -0.04 3.39
C HIS A 58 25.80 0.81 4.67
N ARG A 59 26.00 0.18 5.84
CA ARG A 59 25.96 0.83 7.16
C ARG A 59 24.64 1.59 7.41
N LEU A 60 23.54 0.97 6.98
CA LEU A 60 22.18 1.49 7.12
C LEU A 60 21.39 0.64 8.11
N TRP A 61 20.41 1.25 8.76
CA TRP A 61 19.38 0.52 9.49
C TRP A 61 18.01 0.82 8.91
N ALA A 62 17.09 -0.12 9.05
CA ALA A 62 15.68 0.11 8.78
C ALA A 62 14.84 -0.23 9.99
N LEU A 63 14.00 0.74 10.36
CA LEU A 63 12.99 0.58 11.39
C LEU A 63 11.66 0.18 10.73
N GLY A 64 11.14 -0.97 11.15
CA GLY A 64 9.82 -1.46 10.79
C GLY A 64 8.72 -0.85 11.68
N PRO A 65 7.44 -0.96 11.28
CA PRO A 65 6.31 -0.49 12.07
C PRO A 65 6.17 -1.27 13.39
N ALA A 66 5.52 -0.66 14.39
CA ALA A 66 5.30 -1.31 15.68
C ALA A 66 4.44 -2.59 15.54
N TYR A 67 4.80 -3.63 16.28
CA TYR A 67 4.11 -4.94 16.30
C TYR A 67 3.44 -5.23 17.65
N GLY A 68 2.55 -6.22 17.66
CA GLY A 68 1.78 -6.62 18.84
C GLY A 68 0.53 -5.78 19.10
N ALA A 69 0.17 -4.91 18.16
CA ALA A 69 -1.09 -4.16 18.12
C ALA A 69 -1.73 -4.30 16.74
N PRO A 70 -3.04 -3.99 16.59
CA PRO A 70 -3.67 -3.90 15.28
C PRO A 70 -2.89 -2.96 14.34
N THR A 71 -2.85 -3.29 13.05
CA THR A 71 -2.18 -2.50 12.01
C THR A 71 -2.68 -1.05 12.04
N LEU A 72 -4.00 -0.87 12.12
CA LEU A 72 -4.65 0.41 12.36
C LEU A 72 -4.73 0.67 13.86
N ALA A 73 -4.04 1.72 14.33
CA ALA A 73 -4.06 2.10 15.75
C ALA A 73 -5.37 2.80 16.17
N SER A 74 -6.03 3.46 15.21
CA SER A 74 -7.36 4.06 15.32
C SER A 74 -8.07 3.91 13.96
N ALA A 75 -9.38 4.21 13.93
CA ALA A 75 -10.08 4.34 12.67
C ALA A 75 -9.87 5.70 12.00
N GLU A 76 -9.11 6.62 12.61
CA GLU A 76 -8.78 7.89 11.96
C GLU A 76 -7.71 7.66 10.89
N LEU A 77 -7.89 8.25 9.71
CA LEU A 77 -6.88 8.21 8.68
C LEU A 77 -5.60 8.89 9.21
N PRO A 78 -4.43 8.22 9.15
CA PRO A 78 -3.16 8.85 9.50
C PRO A 78 -2.91 10.10 8.65
N ASP A 79 -2.07 11.00 9.15
CA ASP A 79 -1.62 12.14 8.36
C ASP A 79 -0.72 11.64 7.22
N ILE A 80 -1.25 11.64 6.01
CA ILE A 80 -0.59 11.14 4.81
C ILE A 80 -0.41 12.32 3.86
N ILE A 81 0.85 12.57 3.53
CA ILE A 81 1.28 13.55 2.53
C ILE A 81 2.08 12.79 1.48
N LEU A 82 1.63 12.86 0.23
CA LEU A 82 2.28 12.20 -0.89
C LEU A 82 2.43 13.17 -2.06
N PRO A 83 3.51 13.08 -2.83
CA PRO A 83 3.66 13.86 -4.05
C PRO A 83 2.73 13.34 -5.15
N ASP A 84 2.28 14.25 -6.00
CA ASP A 84 1.80 13.91 -7.33
C ASP A 84 2.98 13.57 -8.27
N ARG A 85 2.66 13.26 -9.53
CA ARG A 85 3.67 12.94 -10.56
C ARG A 85 4.61 14.10 -10.92
N HIS A 86 4.29 15.32 -10.49
CA HIS A 86 5.10 16.53 -10.68
C HIS A 86 5.91 16.88 -9.42
N GLY A 87 5.84 16.05 -8.37
CA GLY A 87 6.50 16.28 -7.09
C GLY A 87 5.77 17.25 -6.18
N GLN A 88 4.54 17.67 -6.52
CA GLN A 88 3.74 18.55 -5.68
C GLN A 88 3.11 17.74 -4.55
N GLU A 89 3.45 18.11 -3.31
CA GLU A 89 2.88 17.45 -2.14
C GLU A 89 1.36 17.69 -2.05
N PHE A 90 0.63 16.63 -1.75
CA PHE A 90 -0.79 16.66 -1.48
C PHE A 90 -1.06 16.00 -0.13
N ALA A 91 -1.64 16.76 0.79
CA ALA A 91 -2.02 16.25 2.10
C ALA A 91 -3.45 15.73 2.07
N LEU A 92 -3.66 14.45 2.37
CA LEU A 92 -4.98 13.80 2.33
C LEU A 92 -5.97 14.43 3.32
N HIS A 93 -5.48 14.96 4.44
CA HIS A 93 -6.31 15.67 5.41
C HIS A 93 -6.96 16.94 4.85
N SER A 94 -6.47 17.48 3.72
CA SER A 94 -7.09 18.63 3.04
C SER A 94 -8.47 18.31 2.47
N LEU A 95 -8.81 17.02 2.33
CA LEU A 95 -10.11 16.54 1.85
C LEU A 95 -11.15 16.38 2.97
N ARG A 96 -10.83 16.73 4.22
CA ARG A 96 -11.84 16.78 5.30
C ARG A 96 -13.03 17.66 4.86
N GLY A 97 -14.23 17.19 5.14
CA GLY A 97 -15.49 17.74 4.62
C GLY A 97 -16.02 17.04 3.37
N SER A 98 -15.24 16.15 2.74
CA SER A 98 -15.69 15.27 1.65
C SER A 98 -15.57 13.81 2.05
N LYS A 99 -16.46 12.97 1.53
CA LYS A 99 -16.24 11.52 1.54
C LYS A 99 -15.09 11.23 0.60
N VAL A 100 -14.17 10.36 0.98
CA VAL A 100 -13.03 9.99 0.13
C VAL A 100 -13.02 8.49 -0.12
N LEU A 101 -12.92 8.11 -1.39
CA LEU A 101 -12.47 6.79 -1.80
C LEU A 101 -10.99 6.87 -2.19
N LEU A 102 -10.13 6.32 -1.34
CA LEU A 102 -8.72 6.14 -1.64
C LEU A 102 -8.53 4.80 -2.35
N VAL A 103 -7.98 4.80 -3.56
CA VAL A 103 -7.68 3.59 -4.34
C VAL A 103 -6.19 3.45 -4.57
N THR A 104 -5.61 2.35 -4.09
CA THR A 104 -4.22 2.01 -4.38
C THR A 104 -4.10 1.13 -5.61
N TRP A 105 -3.06 1.37 -6.40
CA TRP A 105 -2.75 0.65 -7.63
C TRP A 105 -1.22 0.63 -7.84
N ALA A 106 -0.74 -0.03 -8.90
CA ALA A 106 0.69 0.04 -9.26
C ALA A 106 0.88 -0.12 -10.78
N SER A 107 1.98 0.42 -11.32
CA SER A 107 2.28 0.36 -12.76
C SER A 107 2.53 -1.06 -13.27
N TRP A 108 2.99 -1.94 -12.38
CA TRP A 108 3.23 -3.37 -12.65
C TRP A 108 1.96 -4.23 -12.53
N CYS A 109 0.84 -3.68 -12.04
CA CYS A 109 -0.41 -4.41 -11.89
C CYS A 109 -1.37 -4.15 -13.06
N GLY A 110 -2.20 -5.14 -13.41
CA GLY A 110 -3.26 -4.97 -14.43
C GLY A 110 -4.27 -3.87 -14.09
N CYS A 111 -4.43 -3.52 -12.81
CA CYS A 111 -5.34 -2.48 -12.37
C CYS A 111 -4.99 -1.06 -12.88
N ARG A 112 -3.77 -0.85 -13.41
CA ARG A 112 -3.42 0.39 -14.13
C ARG A 112 -4.36 0.69 -15.31
N PHE A 113 -4.99 -0.33 -15.89
CA PHE A 113 -5.98 -0.17 -16.96
C PHE A 113 -7.34 0.30 -16.43
N ASP A 114 -7.59 0.18 -15.13
CA ASP A 114 -8.85 0.54 -14.48
C ASP A 114 -8.90 2.02 -14.05
N LEU A 115 -7.78 2.76 -14.13
CA LEU A 115 -7.69 4.17 -13.71
C LEU A 115 -8.72 5.08 -14.38
N SER A 116 -9.00 4.86 -15.66
CA SER A 116 -10.03 5.62 -16.37
C SER A 116 -11.45 5.37 -15.86
N GLY A 117 -11.66 4.29 -15.11
CA GLY A 117 -12.93 3.96 -14.45
C GLY A 117 -13.14 4.71 -13.17
N TRP A 118 -12.08 4.83 -12.38
CA TRP A 118 -12.08 5.71 -11.21
C TRP A 118 -12.34 7.16 -11.63
N ARG A 119 -11.76 7.63 -12.73
CA ARG A 119 -12.11 8.95 -13.29
C ARG A 119 -13.61 9.09 -13.60
N LYS A 120 -14.21 8.12 -14.29
CA LYS A 120 -15.65 8.16 -14.64
C LYS A 120 -16.56 8.10 -13.42
N LEU A 121 -16.21 7.28 -12.42
CA LEU A 121 -16.95 7.23 -11.16
C LEU A 121 -16.84 8.53 -10.38
N ARG A 122 -15.68 9.18 -10.41
CA ARG A 122 -15.51 10.53 -9.85
C ARG A 122 -16.43 11.53 -10.55
N GLU A 123 -16.49 11.54 -11.87
CA GLU A 123 -17.38 12.42 -12.64
C GLU A 123 -18.86 12.25 -12.23
N GLU A 124 -19.27 11.02 -11.93
CA GLU A 124 -20.62 10.69 -11.45
C GLU A 124 -20.87 11.13 -9.99
N LEU A 125 -19.92 10.84 -9.08
CA LEU A 125 -20.16 10.89 -7.63
C LEU A 125 -19.59 12.12 -6.93
N HIS A 126 -18.67 12.86 -7.57
CA HIS A 126 -18.13 14.09 -7.01
C HIS A 126 -19.18 15.18 -6.79
N PRO A 127 -20.15 15.41 -7.69
CA PRO A 127 -21.26 16.32 -7.42
C PRO A 127 -22.11 15.92 -6.20
N ARG A 128 -21.99 14.68 -5.71
CA ARG A 128 -22.69 14.14 -4.54
C ARG A 128 -21.80 14.08 -3.29
N GLY A 129 -20.62 14.72 -3.32
CA GLY A 129 -19.73 14.87 -2.17
C GLY A 129 -18.67 13.77 -2.02
N LEU A 130 -18.44 12.94 -3.04
CA LEU A 130 -17.32 11.97 -3.07
C LEU A 130 -16.11 12.53 -3.81
N GLU A 131 -14.96 12.60 -3.15
CA GLU A 131 -13.67 12.67 -3.83
C GLU A 131 -13.09 11.26 -4.01
N ILE A 132 -12.38 11.04 -5.11
CA ILE A 132 -11.57 9.85 -5.32
C ILE A 132 -10.11 10.28 -5.25
N VAL A 133 -9.25 9.51 -4.60
CA VAL A 133 -7.79 9.70 -4.66
C VAL A 133 -7.19 8.41 -5.16
N SER A 134 -6.38 8.46 -6.22
CA SER A 134 -5.63 7.29 -6.68
C SER A 134 -4.18 7.40 -6.22
N VAL A 135 -3.64 6.33 -5.66
CA VAL A 135 -2.25 6.29 -5.18
C VAL A 135 -1.51 5.12 -5.82
N ALA A 136 -0.45 5.42 -6.55
CA ALA A 136 0.43 4.41 -7.10
C ALA A 136 1.44 3.96 -6.03
N LEU A 137 1.42 2.69 -5.66
CA LEU A 137 2.45 2.07 -4.84
C LEU A 137 3.56 1.59 -5.78
N ASP A 138 4.56 2.45 -5.98
CA ASP A 138 5.53 2.25 -7.05
C ASP A 138 6.91 2.77 -6.68
N THR A 139 7.83 1.85 -6.38
CA THR A 139 9.23 2.21 -6.05
C THR A 139 9.94 2.90 -7.23
N GLY A 140 9.45 2.74 -8.47
CA GLY A 140 9.93 3.45 -9.65
C GLY A 140 9.39 4.87 -9.82
N GLY A 141 8.54 5.34 -8.89
CA GLY A 141 8.10 6.73 -8.83
C GLY A 141 7.34 7.23 -10.05
N ALA A 142 7.47 8.53 -10.30
CA ALA A 142 6.84 9.20 -11.43
C ALA A 142 7.24 8.60 -12.79
N GLN A 143 8.43 8.03 -12.91
CA GLN A 143 8.88 7.38 -14.15
C GLN A 143 8.05 6.13 -14.48
N ALA A 144 7.71 5.33 -13.46
CA ALA A 144 6.92 4.11 -13.62
C ALA A 144 5.41 4.39 -13.66
N ALA A 145 4.90 5.18 -12.71
CA ALA A 145 3.47 5.43 -12.57
C ALA A 145 2.93 6.56 -13.49
N GLY A 146 3.74 7.59 -13.75
CA GLY A 146 3.33 8.80 -14.47
C GLY A 146 2.70 8.55 -15.85
N PRO A 147 3.26 7.69 -16.72
CA PRO A 147 2.66 7.39 -18.02
C PRO A 147 1.24 6.83 -17.93
N TRP A 148 0.92 6.09 -16.87
CA TRP A 148 -0.42 5.53 -16.66
C TRP A 148 -1.40 6.57 -16.13
N ILE A 149 -0.92 7.48 -15.25
CA ILE A 149 -1.69 8.63 -14.77
C ILE A 149 -2.09 9.53 -15.96
N ASP A 150 -1.13 9.86 -16.82
CA ASP A 150 -1.36 10.70 -18.01
C ASP A 150 -2.36 10.04 -18.97
N ARG A 151 -2.18 8.74 -19.22
CA ARG A 151 -3.08 7.96 -20.08
C ARG A 151 -4.50 7.93 -19.55
N ALA A 152 -4.67 7.84 -18.22
CA ALA A 152 -5.97 7.83 -17.58
C ALA A 152 -6.68 9.20 -17.65
N LYS A 153 -5.91 10.28 -17.85
CA LYS A 153 -6.37 11.68 -17.79
C LYS A 153 -7.10 11.97 -16.49
N SER A 154 -6.55 11.50 -15.37
CA SER A 154 -7.17 11.62 -14.06
C SER A 154 -7.52 13.08 -13.76
N THR A 155 -8.76 13.29 -13.29
CA THR A 155 -9.30 14.60 -12.86
C THR A 155 -9.41 14.71 -11.34
N HIS A 156 -8.98 13.68 -10.63
CA HIS A 156 -8.80 13.64 -9.18
C HIS A 156 -7.31 13.73 -8.82
N PRO A 157 -6.97 13.99 -7.54
CA PRO A 157 -5.62 13.76 -7.02
C PRO A 157 -5.11 12.36 -7.39
N ALA A 158 -3.98 12.32 -8.09
CA ALA A 158 -3.28 11.11 -8.50
C ALA A 158 -1.85 11.16 -7.94
N LEU A 159 -1.63 10.44 -6.84
CA LEU A 159 -0.44 10.51 -6.01
C LEU A 159 0.45 9.29 -6.21
N ILE A 160 1.70 9.40 -5.76
CA ILE A 160 2.69 8.34 -5.87
C ILE A 160 3.32 8.11 -4.49
N ASP A 161 3.28 6.86 -4.06
CA ASP A 161 3.88 6.38 -2.82
C ASP A 161 5.08 5.48 -3.15
N GLU A 162 6.24 6.12 -3.32
CA GLU A 162 7.49 5.42 -3.66
C GLU A 162 8.04 4.56 -2.51
N ALA A 163 7.63 4.88 -1.28
CA ALA A 163 8.08 4.22 -0.07
C ALA A 163 7.08 3.16 0.42
N HIS A 164 5.94 2.99 -0.27
CA HIS A 164 4.85 2.09 0.13
C HIS A 164 4.38 2.36 1.58
N LEU A 165 4.33 3.63 1.98
CA LEU A 165 3.81 4.06 3.29
C LEU A 165 2.40 3.55 3.54
N LEU A 166 1.56 3.49 2.51
CA LEU A 166 0.17 3.04 2.62
C LEU A 166 0.06 1.54 2.94
N ASP A 167 1.01 0.71 2.46
CA ASP A 167 1.08 -0.71 2.83
C ASP A 167 1.26 -0.85 4.34
N ASP A 168 2.21 -0.09 4.88
CA ASP A 168 2.57 -0.13 6.30
C ASP A 168 1.47 0.47 7.19
N LEU A 169 0.95 1.65 6.82
CA LEU A 169 -0.01 2.41 7.62
C LEU A 169 -1.40 1.81 7.61
N LEU A 170 -1.86 1.30 6.46
CA LEU A 170 -3.23 0.82 6.28
C LEU A 170 -3.34 -0.71 6.24
N GLY A 171 -2.22 -1.41 6.07
CA GLY A 171 -2.20 -2.89 5.95
C GLY A 171 -2.57 -3.37 4.56
N ILE A 172 -2.21 -2.60 3.53
CA ILE A 172 -2.42 -3.01 2.14
C ILE A 172 -1.37 -4.07 1.80
N VAL A 173 -1.85 -5.23 1.36
CA VAL A 173 -1.01 -6.38 0.99
C VAL A 173 -1.18 -6.77 -0.48
N ASN A 174 -2.12 -6.17 -1.20
CA ASN A 174 -2.34 -6.41 -2.62
C ASN A 174 -3.03 -5.19 -3.27
N VAL A 175 -2.89 -5.04 -4.59
CA VAL A 175 -3.51 -3.97 -5.38
C VAL A 175 -4.31 -4.53 -6.57
N PRO A 176 -5.49 -3.97 -6.89
CA PRO A 176 -6.02 -2.72 -6.35
C PRO A 176 -6.77 -2.92 -5.03
N SER A 177 -6.60 -1.97 -4.12
CA SER A 177 -7.35 -1.90 -2.86
C SER A 177 -8.02 -0.54 -2.70
N GLY A 178 -9.18 -0.52 -2.05
CA GLY A 178 -9.95 0.68 -1.75
C GLY A 178 -10.12 0.88 -0.25
N VAL A 179 -10.12 2.14 0.19
CA VAL A 179 -10.38 2.56 1.58
C VAL A 179 -11.41 3.68 1.53
N TRP A 180 -12.46 3.58 2.34
CA TRP A 180 -13.51 4.60 2.41
C TRP A 180 -13.33 5.42 3.65
N ILE A 181 -13.29 6.74 3.49
CA ILE A 181 -13.04 7.70 4.56
C ILE A 181 -14.19 8.71 4.56
N ASP A 182 -14.83 8.92 5.71
CA ASP A 182 -15.91 9.88 5.87
C ASP A 182 -15.40 11.33 5.88
N GLU A 183 -16.35 12.28 5.94
CA GLU A 183 -16.09 13.71 5.93
C GLU A 183 -15.25 14.17 7.14
N GLN A 184 -15.16 13.40 8.22
CA GLN A 184 -14.37 13.72 9.40
C GLN A 184 -12.92 13.21 9.29
N GLY A 185 -12.62 12.39 8.28
CA GLY A 185 -11.33 11.70 8.15
C GLY A 185 -11.31 10.34 8.84
N THR A 186 -12.47 9.75 9.15
CA THR A 186 -12.58 8.42 9.74
C THR A 186 -12.69 7.38 8.64
N ILE A 187 -11.83 6.37 8.68
CA ILE A 187 -11.96 5.16 7.87
C ILE A 187 -13.27 4.46 8.28
N VAL A 188 -14.18 4.30 7.31
CA VAL A 188 -15.45 3.57 7.47
C VAL A 188 -15.46 2.26 6.68
N ARG A 189 -14.48 2.04 5.79
CA ARG A 189 -14.13 0.72 5.26
C ARG A 189 -12.60 0.59 5.13
N PRO A 190 -11.97 -0.41 5.78
CA PRO A 190 -10.53 -0.66 5.69
C PRO A 190 -10.14 -1.16 4.28
N PRO A 191 -8.84 -1.32 3.98
CA PRO A 191 -8.41 -1.82 2.67
C PRO A 191 -9.10 -3.12 2.26
N GLU A 192 -9.77 -3.07 1.11
CA GLU A 192 -10.42 -4.22 0.50
C GLU A 192 -10.31 -4.16 -1.03
N PRO A 193 -10.46 -5.30 -1.75
CA PRO A 193 -10.33 -5.33 -3.20
C PRO A 193 -11.31 -4.37 -3.88
N ALA A 194 -10.80 -3.41 -4.63
CA ALA A 194 -11.61 -2.35 -5.25
C ALA A 194 -11.43 -2.34 -6.77
N PHE A 195 -12.54 -2.47 -7.49
CA PHE A 195 -12.57 -2.48 -8.95
C PHE A 195 -13.71 -1.59 -9.45
N PRO A 196 -13.48 -0.66 -10.39
CA PRO A 196 -14.53 0.22 -10.89
C PRO A 196 -15.47 -0.50 -11.87
N TRP A 197 -15.04 -1.63 -12.41
CA TRP A 197 -15.78 -2.48 -13.33
C TRP A 197 -15.17 -3.87 -13.39
N ARG A 198 -15.86 -4.78 -14.10
CA ARG A 198 -15.28 -6.04 -14.55
C ARG A 198 -14.37 -5.79 -15.76
N PRO A 199 -13.07 -6.12 -15.70
CA PRO A 199 -12.17 -5.92 -16.83
C PRO A 199 -12.67 -6.67 -18.07
N ARG A 200 -12.65 -6.01 -19.23
CA ARG A 200 -13.03 -6.64 -20.49
C ARG A 200 -12.00 -7.71 -20.86
N LYS A 201 -12.48 -8.90 -21.23
CA LYS A 201 -11.60 -9.96 -21.73
C LYS A 201 -10.93 -9.51 -23.04
N PRO A 202 -9.60 -9.67 -23.20
CA PRO A 202 -8.93 -9.41 -24.47
C PRO A 202 -9.53 -10.28 -25.59
N SER A 203 -9.60 -9.75 -26.81
CA SER A 203 -10.05 -10.53 -27.97
C SER A 203 -9.04 -11.64 -28.30
N ALA A 204 -9.49 -12.69 -28.99
CA ALA A 204 -8.61 -13.77 -29.44
C ALA A 204 -7.43 -13.26 -30.28
N GLU A 205 -7.66 -12.23 -31.11
CA GLU A 205 -6.62 -11.58 -31.92
C GLU A 205 -5.56 -10.87 -31.07
N VAL A 206 -5.96 -10.22 -29.98
CA VAL A 206 -5.02 -9.60 -29.04
C VAL A 206 -4.22 -10.69 -28.32
N LEU A 207 -4.91 -11.73 -27.83
CA LEU A 207 -4.26 -12.85 -27.13
C LEU A 207 -3.24 -13.58 -28.01
N ALA A 208 -3.52 -13.74 -29.30
CA ALA A 208 -2.63 -14.41 -30.25
C ALA A 208 -1.31 -13.65 -30.50
N LYS A 209 -1.26 -12.35 -30.18
CA LYS A 209 -0.08 -11.49 -30.34
C LYS A 209 0.74 -11.35 -29.05
N LEU A 210 0.25 -11.89 -27.93
CA LEU A 210 0.94 -11.79 -26.65
C LEU A 210 2.11 -12.79 -26.56
N PRO A 211 3.22 -12.43 -25.92
CA PRO A 211 4.24 -13.39 -25.51
C PRO A 211 3.63 -14.53 -24.69
N ALA A 212 4.22 -15.73 -24.78
CA ALA A 212 3.64 -16.94 -24.18
C ALA A 212 3.37 -16.77 -22.67
N LEU A 213 4.34 -16.23 -21.92
CA LEU A 213 4.19 -15.94 -20.50
C LEU A 213 3.03 -14.97 -20.24
N THR A 214 2.96 -13.86 -20.99
CA THR A 214 1.89 -12.86 -20.83
C THR A 214 0.51 -13.43 -21.13
N LEU A 215 0.40 -14.30 -22.15
CA LEU A 215 -0.84 -15.00 -22.48
C LEU A 215 -1.27 -15.93 -21.33
N GLU A 216 -0.34 -16.67 -20.75
CA GLU A 216 -0.60 -17.57 -19.62
C GLU A 216 -1.02 -16.79 -18.37
N GLN A 217 -0.29 -15.73 -18.03
CA GLN A 217 -0.65 -14.82 -16.94
C GLN A 217 -2.04 -14.22 -17.14
N ALA A 218 -2.38 -13.78 -18.36
CA ALA A 218 -3.69 -13.24 -18.68
C ALA A 218 -4.81 -14.29 -18.54
N ARG A 219 -4.54 -15.56 -18.86
CA ARG A 219 -5.50 -16.67 -18.67
C ARG A 219 -5.73 -16.98 -17.20
N GLU A 220 -4.68 -16.99 -16.39
CA GLU A 220 -4.79 -17.21 -14.95
C GLU A 220 -5.48 -16.04 -14.24
N ALA A 221 -5.12 -14.79 -14.58
CA ALA A 221 -5.74 -13.59 -14.01
C ALA A 221 -7.25 -13.50 -14.29
N GLN A 222 -7.74 -14.03 -15.42
CA GLN A 222 -9.18 -14.08 -15.73
C GLN A 222 -9.99 -14.97 -14.78
N LYS A 223 -9.33 -15.84 -14.02
CA LYS A 223 -9.97 -16.73 -13.03
C LYS A 223 -10.11 -16.04 -11.67
N ILE A 224 -9.48 -14.88 -11.46
CA ILE A 224 -9.55 -14.15 -10.19
C ILE A 224 -11.00 -13.77 -9.90
N ARG A 225 -11.45 -14.09 -8.69
CA ARG A 225 -12.76 -13.68 -8.20
C ARG A 225 -12.74 -12.21 -7.82
N ILE A 226 -13.58 -11.43 -8.50
CA ILE A 226 -13.82 -10.00 -8.19
C ILE A 226 -15.33 -9.71 -8.20
N GLU A 227 -15.77 -8.77 -7.36
CA GLU A 227 -17.18 -8.36 -7.22
C GLU A 227 -17.37 -6.84 -7.46
N PRO A 228 -16.91 -6.28 -8.61
CA PRO A 228 -16.97 -4.83 -8.88
C PRO A 228 -18.40 -4.28 -8.82
N GLU A 229 -19.38 -5.04 -9.32
CA GLU A 229 -20.78 -4.59 -9.34
C GLU A 229 -21.32 -4.39 -7.90
N ARG A 230 -20.97 -5.31 -6.98
CA ARG A 230 -21.36 -5.24 -5.57
C ARG A 230 -20.61 -4.11 -4.86
N TYR A 231 -19.31 -3.97 -5.11
CA TYR A 231 -18.48 -2.90 -4.53
C TYR A 231 -19.00 -1.51 -4.91
N ILE A 232 -19.28 -1.29 -6.20
CA ILE A 232 -19.78 0.00 -6.68
C ILE A 232 -21.21 0.29 -6.23
N ALA A 233 -22.08 -0.73 -6.13
CA ALA A 233 -23.40 -0.55 -5.55
C ALA A 233 -23.32 -0.10 -4.08
N ALA A 234 -22.43 -0.72 -3.29
CA ALA A 234 -22.19 -0.35 -1.91
C ALA A 234 -21.60 1.07 -1.78
N LEU A 235 -20.64 1.42 -2.65
CA LEU A 235 -20.05 2.76 -2.68
C LEU A 235 -21.12 3.83 -2.95
N ARG A 236 -21.97 3.62 -3.97
CA ARG A 236 -23.06 4.53 -4.32
C ARG A 236 -24.08 4.69 -3.18
N ASP A 237 -24.38 3.60 -2.48
CA ASP A 237 -25.25 3.62 -1.30
C ASP A 237 -24.64 4.45 -0.17
N TRP A 238 -23.33 4.28 0.10
CA TRP A 238 -22.64 5.07 1.11
C TRP A 238 -22.53 6.55 0.73
N VAL A 239 -22.28 6.88 -0.53
CA VAL A 239 -22.27 8.27 -0.99
C VAL A 239 -23.62 8.95 -0.73
N GLU A 240 -24.74 8.26 -0.96
CA GLU A 240 -26.09 8.79 -0.71
C GLU A 240 -26.42 8.89 0.78
N HIS A 241 -26.14 7.84 1.55
CA HIS A 241 -26.68 7.70 2.91
C HIS A 241 -25.68 8.09 4.00
N GLY A 242 -24.40 8.26 3.67
CA GLY A 242 -23.32 8.53 4.62
C GLY A 242 -23.26 7.49 5.73
N ALA A 243 -23.17 7.94 6.98
CA ALA A 243 -23.14 7.07 8.16
C ALA A 243 -24.39 6.18 8.33
N ARG A 244 -25.50 6.45 7.63
CA ARG A 244 -26.71 5.59 7.65
C ARG A 244 -26.63 4.43 6.66
N SER A 245 -25.62 4.40 5.80
CA SER A 245 -25.39 3.27 4.90
C SER A 245 -25.07 2.02 5.69
N ARG A 246 -25.71 0.90 5.32
CA ARG A 246 -25.40 -0.42 5.88
C ARG A 246 -23.97 -0.90 5.60
N TYR A 247 -23.26 -0.23 4.69
CA TYR A 247 -21.89 -0.57 4.30
C TYR A 247 -20.83 0.27 5.02
N ALA A 248 -21.23 1.35 5.69
CA ALA A 248 -20.33 2.14 6.54
C ALA A 248 -20.15 1.42 7.88
N LEU A 249 -18.91 1.09 8.21
CA LEU A 249 -18.56 0.44 9.46
C LEU A 249 -18.33 1.48 10.56
N SER A 250 -18.65 1.12 11.79
CA SER A 250 -18.23 1.88 12.96
C SER A 250 -16.70 1.78 13.16
N PRO A 251 -16.08 2.74 13.88
CA PRO A 251 -14.66 2.68 14.23
C PRO A 251 -14.24 1.35 14.88
N ALA A 252 -15.10 0.78 15.74
CA ALA A 252 -14.83 -0.50 16.41
C ALA A 252 -14.80 -1.67 15.42
N GLU A 253 -15.71 -1.69 14.44
CA GLU A 253 -15.74 -2.73 13.39
C GLU A 253 -14.55 -2.61 12.44
N VAL A 254 -14.11 -1.39 12.12
CA VAL A 254 -12.91 -1.15 11.31
C VAL A 254 -11.67 -1.70 12.01
N LEU A 255 -11.50 -1.39 13.30
CA LEU A 255 -10.40 -1.89 14.11
C LEU A 255 -10.44 -3.42 14.27
N ALA A 256 -11.62 -4.01 14.46
CA ALA A 256 -11.78 -5.46 14.56
C ALA A 256 -11.41 -6.20 13.26
N ARG A 257 -11.54 -5.54 12.11
CA ARG A 257 -11.10 -6.07 10.80
C ARG A 257 -9.62 -5.83 10.52
N SER A 258 -8.92 -5.04 11.34
CA SER A 258 -7.49 -4.79 11.17
C SER A 258 -6.67 -5.95 11.74
N PRO A 259 -5.80 -6.60 10.96
CA PRO A 259 -4.96 -7.68 11.47
C PRO A 259 -3.99 -7.15 12.53
N THR A 260 -3.65 -7.99 13.50
CA THR A 260 -2.56 -7.67 14.43
C THR A 260 -1.23 -7.85 13.74
N ARG A 261 -0.38 -6.82 13.78
CA ARG A 261 0.94 -6.88 13.15
C ARG A 261 1.86 -7.77 13.98
N SER A 262 2.46 -8.78 13.34
CA SER A 262 3.47 -9.64 13.96
C SER A 262 4.86 -9.00 13.93
N GLU A 263 5.78 -9.49 14.78
CA GLU A 263 7.20 -9.09 14.72
C GLU A 263 7.82 -9.44 13.36
N THR A 264 7.47 -10.60 12.80
CA THR A 264 7.91 -11.05 11.47
C THR A 264 7.47 -10.06 10.39
N SER A 265 6.22 -9.60 10.42
CA SER A 265 5.70 -8.61 9.46
C SER A 265 6.37 -7.24 9.64
N SER A 266 6.68 -6.83 10.88
CA SER A 266 7.47 -5.62 11.15
C SER A 266 8.87 -5.71 10.54
N ARG A 267 9.54 -6.86 10.70
CA ARG A 267 10.85 -7.13 10.11
C ARG A 267 10.79 -7.18 8.58
N ALA A 268 9.73 -7.75 8.01
CA ALA A 268 9.50 -7.77 6.56
C ALA A 268 9.43 -6.36 5.97
N ALA A 269 8.68 -5.45 6.60
CA ALA A 269 8.59 -4.05 6.20
C ALA A 269 9.95 -3.33 6.28
N ALA A 270 10.75 -3.58 7.33
CA ALA A 270 12.11 -3.04 7.43
C ALA A 270 13.02 -3.54 6.31
N CYS A 271 12.98 -4.83 5.99
CA CYS A 271 13.71 -5.42 4.86
C CYS A 271 13.24 -4.82 3.53
N PHE A 272 11.93 -4.70 3.31
CA PHE A 272 11.39 -4.11 2.09
C PHE A 272 11.88 -2.66 1.92
N ALA A 273 11.86 -1.86 2.98
CA ALA A 273 12.36 -0.49 2.98
C ALA A 273 13.85 -0.41 2.60
N LEU A 274 14.71 -1.33 3.10
CA LEU A 274 16.12 -1.42 2.68
C LEU A 274 16.24 -1.72 1.19
N GLY A 275 15.48 -2.70 0.68
CA GLY A 275 15.45 -3.02 -0.74
C GLY A 275 15.07 -1.82 -1.60
N GLN A 276 14.00 -1.10 -1.22
CA GLN A 276 13.55 0.09 -1.94
C GLN A 276 14.59 1.21 -1.91
N HIS A 277 15.23 1.44 -0.76
CA HIS A 277 16.25 2.46 -0.62
C HIS A 277 17.46 2.17 -1.51
N LEU A 278 17.98 0.94 -1.47
CA LEU A 278 19.12 0.53 -2.28
C LEU A 278 18.79 0.54 -3.78
N GLN A 279 17.57 0.14 -4.15
CA GLN A 279 17.09 0.24 -5.53
C GLN A 279 17.16 1.70 -6.03
N ARG A 280 16.63 2.65 -5.25
CA ARG A 280 16.65 4.08 -5.61
C ARG A 280 18.05 4.69 -5.55
N ALA A 281 18.91 4.19 -4.66
CA ALA A 281 20.31 4.60 -4.55
C ALA A 281 21.20 4.03 -5.67
N GLY A 282 20.65 3.27 -6.62
CA GLY A 282 21.41 2.72 -7.75
C GLY A 282 22.18 1.44 -7.42
N ALA A 283 21.82 0.73 -6.35
CA ALA A 283 22.40 -0.55 -5.93
C ALA A 283 21.37 -1.71 -6.05
N PRO A 284 20.80 -1.98 -7.24
CA PRO A 284 19.73 -2.99 -7.40
C PRO A 284 20.20 -4.42 -7.07
N ALA A 285 21.47 -4.76 -7.31
CA ALA A 285 22.01 -6.07 -6.96
C ALA A 285 21.97 -6.32 -5.45
N ASP A 286 22.30 -5.30 -4.65
CA ASP A 286 22.27 -5.38 -3.18
C ASP A 286 20.85 -5.31 -2.63
N ALA A 287 19.92 -4.66 -3.36
CA ALA A 287 18.52 -4.59 -3.00
C ALA A 287 17.84 -5.97 -3.00
N VAL A 288 18.22 -6.86 -3.95
CA VAL A 288 17.60 -8.18 -4.14
C VAL A 288 17.57 -9.01 -2.86
N ARG A 289 18.66 -9.03 -2.08
CA ARG A 289 18.69 -9.83 -0.83
C ARG A 289 17.63 -9.39 0.16
N TRP A 290 17.39 -8.09 0.27
CA TRP A 290 16.42 -7.52 1.20
C TRP A 290 14.99 -7.71 0.71
N PHE A 291 14.76 -7.60 -0.60
CA PHE A 291 13.48 -7.96 -1.18
C PHE A 291 13.16 -9.45 -0.97
N ARG A 292 14.14 -10.35 -1.14
CA ARG A 292 13.96 -11.79 -0.86
C ARG A 292 13.63 -12.04 0.61
N GLU A 293 14.36 -11.43 1.53
CA GLU A 293 14.07 -11.54 2.97
C GLU A 293 12.65 -11.05 3.30
N ALA A 294 12.22 -9.92 2.71
CA ALA A 294 10.86 -9.42 2.90
C ALA A 294 9.78 -10.41 2.37
N GLN A 295 10.01 -11.02 1.21
CA GLN A 295 9.11 -12.04 0.64
C GLN A 295 9.03 -13.31 1.48
N GLN A 296 10.15 -13.72 2.09
CA GLN A 296 10.21 -14.88 2.98
C GLN A 296 9.48 -14.61 4.31
N LEU A 297 9.62 -13.40 4.85
CA LEU A 297 9.00 -13.00 6.12
C LEU A 297 7.51 -12.67 5.99
N ALA A 298 7.05 -12.18 4.84
CA ALA A 298 5.64 -11.85 4.56
C ALA A 298 5.18 -12.46 3.22
N PRO A 299 5.06 -13.80 3.12
CA PRO A 299 4.71 -14.48 1.88
C PRO A 299 3.30 -14.17 1.36
N GLU A 300 2.40 -13.67 2.21
CA GLU A 300 1.07 -13.21 1.85
C GLU A 300 1.05 -11.80 1.23
N ASN A 301 2.15 -11.05 1.36
CA ASN A 301 2.23 -9.68 0.86
C ASN A 301 2.60 -9.63 -0.63
N TRP A 302 1.58 -9.47 -1.46
CA TRP A 302 1.71 -9.35 -2.91
C TRP A 302 2.31 -8.02 -3.37
N THR A 303 2.18 -6.92 -2.61
CA THR A 303 2.84 -5.66 -2.99
C THR A 303 4.35 -5.82 -2.91
N TYR A 304 4.87 -6.47 -1.85
CA TYR A 304 6.31 -6.72 -1.70
C TYR A 304 6.85 -7.62 -2.81
N LYS A 305 6.18 -8.76 -3.05
CA LYS A 305 6.57 -9.72 -4.09
C LYS A 305 6.59 -9.07 -5.47
N ARG A 306 5.48 -8.46 -5.87
CA ARG A 306 5.30 -7.97 -7.23
C ARG A 306 6.11 -6.71 -7.51
N GLN A 307 6.26 -5.82 -6.53
CA GLN A 307 7.18 -4.69 -6.67
C GLN A 307 8.60 -5.18 -6.92
N ALA A 308 9.10 -6.11 -6.11
CA ALA A 308 10.44 -6.67 -6.26
C ALA A 308 10.65 -7.39 -7.60
N TRP A 309 9.71 -8.23 -8.04
CA TRP A 309 9.79 -8.88 -9.34
C TRP A 309 9.74 -7.89 -10.49
N SER A 310 8.89 -6.86 -10.41
CA SER A 310 8.74 -5.85 -11.47
C SER A 310 10.01 -5.04 -11.71
N LEU A 311 10.84 -4.86 -10.69
CA LEU A 311 12.13 -4.18 -10.77
C LEU A 311 13.20 -5.03 -11.47
N ALA A 312 13.11 -6.37 -11.42
CA ALA A 312 14.01 -7.27 -12.13
C ALA A 312 13.53 -7.58 -13.55
N ASP A 313 12.23 -7.80 -13.72
CA ASP A 313 11.58 -8.03 -15.01
C ASP A 313 10.18 -7.39 -14.99
N PRO A 314 9.88 -6.42 -15.88
CA PRO A 314 8.55 -5.82 -15.98
C PRO A 314 7.41 -6.82 -16.22
N LEU A 315 7.69 -8.00 -16.81
CA LEU A 315 6.71 -9.07 -16.98
C LEU A 315 6.49 -9.91 -15.72
N GLN A 316 7.28 -9.69 -14.66
CA GLN A 316 7.26 -10.47 -13.42
C GLN A 316 7.39 -11.97 -13.69
N GLY A 317 8.25 -12.34 -14.65
CA GLY A 317 8.56 -13.72 -14.99
C GLY A 317 9.74 -14.28 -14.20
N PRO A 318 10.13 -15.53 -14.50
CA PRO A 318 11.30 -16.16 -13.88
C PRO A 318 12.59 -15.36 -14.17
N THR A 319 13.40 -15.17 -13.13
CA THR A 319 14.72 -14.53 -13.20
C THR A 319 15.69 -15.26 -12.29
N ASP A 320 16.99 -15.07 -12.46
CA ASP A 320 17.99 -15.64 -11.55
C ASP A 320 18.01 -14.95 -10.17
N ALA A 321 17.34 -13.79 -10.04
CA ALA A 321 17.33 -12.99 -8.83
C ALA A 321 16.36 -13.51 -7.75
N TYR A 322 15.25 -14.14 -8.15
CA TYR A 322 14.16 -14.53 -7.26
C TYR A 322 13.78 -16.01 -7.41
N ASP A 323 13.42 -16.66 -6.31
CA ASP A 323 13.08 -18.09 -6.27
C ASP A 323 11.72 -18.42 -6.90
N SER A 324 10.92 -17.40 -7.19
CA SER A 324 9.58 -17.51 -7.74
C SER A 324 9.20 -16.26 -8.52
N ASP A 325 8.19 -16.40 -9.36
CA ASP A 325 7.57 -15.33 -10.14
C ASP A 325 6.06 -15.25 -9.89
N TRP A 326 5.38 -14.25 -10.48
CA TRP A 326 3.94 -14.05 -10.25
C TRP A 326 3.11 -15.28 -10.61
N LEU A 327 3.39 -15.93 -11.74
CA LEU A 327 2.59 -17.05 -12.23
C LEU A 327 2.77 -18.27 -11.32
N SER A 328 4.00 -18.54 -10.89
CA SER A 328 4.30 -19.66 -9.99
C SER A 328 3.61 -19.51 -8.62
N GLU A 329 3.67 -18.32 -8.00
CA GLU A 329 3.04 -18.05 -6.71
C GLU A 329 1.53 -17.98 -6.82
N PHE A 330 1.01 -17.38 -7.90
CA PHE A 330 -0.43 -17.27 -8.14
C PHE A 330 -1.07 -18.66 -8.23
N ARG A 331 -0.41 -19.61 -8.90
CA ARG A 331 -0.86 -21.00 -9.00
C ARG A 331 -0.86 -21.73 -7.67
N LYS A 332 0.10 -21.45 -6.78
CA LYS A 332 0.14 -22.04 -5.43
C LYS A 332 -1.02 -21.55 -4.57
N VAL A 333 -1.36 -20.27 -4.66
CA VAL A 333 -2.45 -19.65 -3.88
C VAL A 333 -3.83 -20.04 -4.44
N GLY A 334 -3.96 -20.14 -5.76
CA GLY A 334 -5.25 -20.34 -6.42
C GLY A 334 -5.96 -19.02 -6.68
N ALA A 335 -6.61 -18.91 -7.84
CA ALA A 335 -7.20 -17.66 -8.32
C ALA A 335 -8.34 -17.14 -7.43
N GLU A 336 -9.06 -18.07 -6.80
CA GLU A 336 -10.16 -17.81 -5.86
C GLU A 336 -9.69 -17.23 -4.52
N ASN A 337 -8.42 -17.41 -4.16
CA ASN A 337 -7.83 -16.94 -2.90
C ASN A 337 -6.91 -15.73 -3.09
N TYR A 338 -6.72 -15.27 -4.33
CA TYR A 338 -5.83 -14.14 -4.63
C TYR A 338 -6.28 -12.82 -3.98
N TYR A 339 -7.59 -12.67 -3.79
CA TYR A 339 -8.20 -11.61 -2.99
C TYR A 339 -9.13 -12.20 -1.94
N PRO A 340 -9.23 -11.59 -0.75
CA PRO A 340 -10.26 -11.96 0.21
C PRO A 340 -11.66 -11.63 -0.35
N ALA A 341 -12.67 -12.37 0.08
CA ALA A 341 -14.06 -12.07 -0.28
C ALA A 341 -14.49 -10.71 0.30
N LEU A 342 -15.27 -9.95 -0.46
CA LEU A 342 -15.79 -8.66 -0.01
C LEU A 342 -16.84 -8.85 1.09
N GLN A 343 -16.58 -8.22 2.24
CA GLN A 343 -17.45 -8.26 3.42
C GLN A 343 -18.44 -7.09 3.38
N MET A 344 -19.50 -7.19 2.57
CA MET A 344 -20.55 -6.16 2.40
C MET A 344 -21.79 -6.41 3.22
#